data_AF-A0A2N1TTN7-F1
#
_entry.id   AF-A0A2N1TTN7-F1
#
_cell.length_a   1.000
_cell.length_b   1.000
_cell.length_c   1.000
_cell.angle_alpha   90.00
_cell.angle_beta   90.00
_cell.angle_gamma   90.00
#
_symmetry.space_group_name_H-M   'P 1'
#
loop_
_entity.id
_entity.type
_entity.pdbx_description
1 polymer ?
#
loop_
_entity_poly.entity_id
_entity_poly.type
_entity_poly.pdbx_seq_one_letter_code
_entity_poly.pdbx_strand_id
1 'polypeptide(L)'
;MVKKFQFLLALVLSLSLLTAVGCGTKSTLRGTLVGTVVDSQTGIGIAGATVMTAPTTVSVMTDINGNFTIADVQPGVYTVTSHATDFNSNSLTVTVDSGLSATTHLVLVSMGGSFSRNILPILNVNCAIVGCHNDGAAAGGLRLNSYANLMRGSRYGAVIYPYDAQSSKLIKRIKGTETPRMPKDRPSLSTSDQGLLTNWINGGARNN
;
A
#
# COMPACT_ATOMS: atom_id res chain seq x y z
N MET A 1 57.70 33.99 76.37
CA MET A 1 58.88 33.10 76.33
C MET A 1 58.60 32.03 75.26
N VAL A 2 59.10 32.11 74.01
CA VAL A 2 60.49 31.84 73.55
C VAL A 2 60.78 30.33 73.73
N LYS A 3 61.06 29.46 72.73
CA LYS A 3 61.67 29.57 71.38
C LYS A 3 61.69 28.18 70.67
N LYS A 4 61.72 28.20 69.31
CA LYS A 4 62.46 27.31 68.36
C LYS A 4 61.94 25.86 68.18
N PHE A 5 61.99 25.20 67.02
CA PHE A 5 63.12 25.05 66.08
C PHE A 5 62.67 24.36 64.74
N GLN A 6 63.38 24.71 63.66
CA GLN A 6 63.79 23.87 62.51
C GLN A 6 62.91 23.65 61.26
N PHE A 7 63.58 23.97 60.13
CA PHE A 7 63.32 23.77 58.71
C PHE A 7 63.11 22.29 58.32
N LEU A 8 62.29 22.03 57.30
CA LEU A 8 62.59 21.04 56.26
C LEU A 8 61.72 21.23 55.01
N LEU A 9 62.41 21.16 53.88
CA LEU A 9 61.99 21.27 52.48
C LEU A 9 61.18 20.04 52.06
N ALA A 10 60.01 20.19 51.43
CA ALA A 10 59.34 19.08 50.74
C ALA A 10 58.64 19.57 49.45
N LEU A 11 59.28 19.22 48.34
CA LEU A 11 58.82 19.24 46.96
C LEU A 11 57.46 18.52 46.83
N VAL A 12 56.37 19.25 46.56
CA VAL A 12 55.08 18.62 46.24
C VAL A 12 55.02 18.42 44.72
N LEU A 13 55.27 17.17 44.32
CA LEU A 13 55.18 16.64 42.98
C LEU A 13 53.73 16.78 42.47
N SER A 14 53.53 17.56 41.40
CA SER A 14 52.27 17.70 40.69
C SER A 14 51.87 16.35 40.07
N LEU A 15 50.92 15.65 40.68
CA LEU A 15 50.26 14.50 40.06
C LEU A 15 49.09 15.01 39.21
N SER A 16 49.40 15.38 37.97
CA SER A 16 48.43 15.66 36.93
C SER A 16 47.61 14.40 36.67
N LEU A 17 46.42 14.32 37.26
CA LEU A 17 45.46 13.24 37.02
C LEU A 17 44.94 13.40 35.58
N LEU A 18 45.57 12.71 34.64
CA LEU A 18 45.11 12.59 33.27
C LEU A 18 43.85 11.72 33.30
N THR A 19 42.68 12.35 33.42
CA THR A 19 41.41 11.66 33.15
C THR A 19 41.38 11.37 31.66
N ALA A 20 41.78 10.15 31.31
CA ALA A 20 41.49 9.60 29.99
C ALA A 20 39.97 9.58 29.84
N VAL A 21 39.42 10.60 29.18
CA VAL A 21 38.06 10.57 28.65
C VAL A 21 38.07 9.50 27.57
N GLY A 22 37.85 8.25 27.98
CA GLY A 22 37.52 7.17 27.07
C GLY A 22 36.21 7.56 26.39
N CYS A 23 36.30 8.11 25.19
CA CYS A 23 35.16 8.28 24.31
C CYS A 23 34.74 6.87 23.87
N GLY A 24 33.96 6.19 24.73
CA GLY A 24 33.34 4.92 24.42
C GLY A 24 32.27 5.15 23.38
N THR A 25 32.63 4.98 22.11
CA THR A 25 31.63 4.85 21.05
C THR A 25 30.87 3.56 21.34
N LYS A 26 29.61 3.68 21.80
CA LYS A 26 28.72 2.51 21.88
C LYS A 26 28.60 1.96 20.46
N SER A 27 29.31 0.87 20.16
CA SER A 27 29.22 0.19 18.87
C SER A 27 27.80 -0.35 18.75
N THR A 28 27.02 0.24 17.86
CA THR A 28 25.66 -0.20 17.60
C THR A 28 25.69 -1.20 16.46
N LEU A 29 25.16 -2.39 16.73
CA LEU A 29 24.99 -3.42 15.69
C LEU A 29 23.90 -2.95 14.75
N ARG A 30 24.11 -3.15 13.44
CA ARG A 30 23.08 -2.86 12.44
C ARG A 30 21.93 -3.86 12.59
N GLY A 31 20.71 -3.34 12.54
CA GLY A 31 19.48 -4.11 12.55
C GLY A 31 19.00 -4.45 11.15
N THR A 32 17.78 -4.99 11.08
CA THR A 32 17.07 -5.29 9.84
C THR A 32 15.64 -4.77 9.95
N LEU A 33 15.06 -4.29 8.86
CA LEU A 33 13.64 -3.95 8.79
C LEU A 33 12.96 -4.93 7.83
N VAL A 34 12.02 -5.71 8.35
CA VAL A 34 11.21 -6.66 7.59
C VAL A 34 9.76 -6.22 7.60
N GLY A 35 8.99 -6.64 6.60
CA GLY A 35 7.58 -6.34 6.63
C GLY A 35 6.81 -6.84 5.43
N THR A 36 5.53 -6.47 5.41
CA THR A 36 4.60 -6.79 4.34
C THR A 36 3.88 -5.54 3.86
N VAL A 37 3.58 -5.47 2.58
CA VAL A 37 2.66 -4.49 1.99
C VAL A 37 1.45 -5.25 1.47
N VAL A 38 0.25 -4.93 1.95
CA VAL A 38 -0.99 -5.63 1.59
C VAL A 38 -2.05 -4.67 1.08
N ASP A 39 -2.93 -5.20 0.23
CA ASP A 39 -4.15 -4.50 -0.19
C ASP A 39 -5.13 -4.48 0.99
N SER A 40 -5.60 -3.29 1.37
CA SER A 40 -6.61 -3.08 2.41
C SER A 40 -7.90 -3.85 2.15
N GLN A 41 -8.10 -4.24 0.90
CA GLN A 41 -9.33 -4.83 0.44
C GLN A 41 -9.35 -6.36 0.54
N THR A 42 -8.24 -6.98 0.22
CA THR A 42 -8.16 -8.43 0.10
C THR A 42 -7.31 -9.05 1.20
N GLY A 43 -6.46 -8.24 1.84
CA GLY A 43 -5.39 -8.73 2.70
C GLY A 43 -4.26 -9.45 1.94
N ILE A 44 -4.33 -9.52 0.60
CA ILE A 44 -3.31 -10.15 -0.24
C ILE A 44 -2.11 -9.20 -0.36
N GLY A 45 -0.91 -9.77 -0.36
CA GLY A 45 0.33 -9.06 -0.59
C GLY A 45 0.37 -8.34 -1.94
N ILE A 46 0.83 -7.09 -1.92
CA ILE A 46 1.02 -6.29 -3.14
C ILE A 46 2.44 -6.53 -3.62
N ALA A 47 2.59 -7.25 -4.73
CA ALA A 47 3.88 -7.49 -5.36
C ALA A 47 4.42 -6.26 -6.10
N GLY A 48 5.73 -6.03 -6.04
CA GLY A 48 6.37 -4.90 -6.71
C GLY A 48 6.06 -3.52 -6.12
N ALA A 49 5.49 -3.46 -4.91
CA ALA A 49 5.35 -2.22 -4.18
C ALA A 49 6.73 -1.71 -3.75
N THR A 50 7.04 -0.46 -4.09
CA THR A 50 8.29 0.20 -3.69
C THR A 50 8.18 0.62 -2.23
N VAL A 51 9.15 0.24 -1.41
CA VAL A 51 9.27 0.59 0.00
C VAL A 51 10.51 1.45 0.22
N MET A 52 10.31 2.63 0.82
CA MET A 52 11.36 3.61 1.10
C MET A 52 11.32 4.02 2.58
N THR A 53 12.46 4.36 3.15
CA THR A 53 12.55 4.88 4.54
C THR A 53 12.93 6.36 4.55
N ALA A 54 12.56 7.07 5.62
CA ALA A 54 13.07 8.39 5.98
C ALA A 54 13.53 8.36 7.46
N PRO A 55 14.80 8.60 7.79
CA PRO A 55 15.93 8.88 6.89
C PRO A 55 16.16 7.77 5.84
N THR A 56 16.66 8.15 4.66
CA THR A 56 16.85 7.22 3.55
C THR A 56 17.93 6.20 3.89
N THR A 57 17.58 4.92 3.76
CA THR A 57 18.51 3.79 3.81
C THR A 57 18.71 3.28 2.38
N VAL A 58 17.83 2.40 1.92
CA VAL A 58 17.71 1.89 0.56
C VAL A 58 16.23 1.80 0.16
N SER A 59 15.98 1.75 -1.14
CA SER A 59 14.65 1.46 -1.69
C SER A 59 14.60 0.00 -2.12
N VAL A 60 13.56 -0.71 -1.71
CA VAL A 60 13.34 -2.13 -2.09
C VAL A 60 11.95 -2.29 -2.71
N MET A 61 11.76 -3.37 -3.45
CA MET A 61 10.43 -3.77 -3.93
C MET A 61 9.98 -5.01 -3.18
N THR A 62 8.68 -5.13 -2.94
CA THR A 62 8.08 -6.34 -2.36
C THR A 62 8.11 -7.52 -3.32
N ASP A 63 8.20 -8.73 -2.76
CA ASP A 63 8.08 -10.00 -3.48
C ASP A 63 6.62 -10.31 -3.90
N ILE A 64 6.39 -11.48 -4.50
CA ILE A 64 5.06 -11.92 -4.95
C ILE A 64 4.02 -12.02 -3.83
N ASN A 65 4.46 -12.21 -2.59
CA ASN A 65 3.62 -12.30 -1.40
C ASN A 65 3.51 -10.96 -0.66
N GLY A 66 4.04 -9.87 -1.24
CA GLY A 66 4.07 -8.55 -0.62
C GLY A 66 5.12 -8.38 0.47
N ASN A 67 6.02 -9.34 0.68
CA ASN A 67 7.05 -9.25 1.70
C ASN A 67 8.23 -8.41 1.22
N PHE A 68 8.92 -7.74 2.14
CA PHE A 68 10.18 -7.06 1.86
C PHE A 68 11.16 -7.18 3.02
N THR A 69 12.44 -6.94 2.73
CA THR A 69 13.52 -6.90 3.73
C THR A 69 14.52 -5.81 3.36
N ILE A 70 14.84 -4.98 4.35
CA ILE A 70 15.89 -3.96 4.30
C ILE A 70 16.93 -4.36 5.35
N ALA A 71 18.05 -4.90 4.91
CA ALA A 71 19.16 -5.28 5.78
C ALA A 71 20.05 -4.09 6.13
N ASP A 72 20.95 -4.28 7.10
CA ASP A 72 22.01 -3.33 7.45
C ASP A 72 21.52 -1.93 7.85
N VAL A 73 20.39 -1.86 8.55
CA VAL A 73 19.77 -0.61 8.98
C VAL A 73 20.42 -0.12 10.29
N GLN A 74 20.79 1.15 10.35
CA GLN A 74 21.32 1.74 11.57
C GLN A 74 20.22 1.86 12.63
N PRO A 75 20.52 1.70 13.93
CA PRO A 75 19.47 1.84 14.95
C PRO A 75 18.91 3.26 14.98
N GLY A 76 17.59 3.37 15.05
CA GLY A 76 16.90 4.65 14.96
C GLY A 76 15.41 4.52 14.66
N VAL A 77 14.75 5.67 14.51
CA VAL A 77 13.34 5.77 14.15
C VAL A 77 13.23 6.14 12.68
N TYR A 78 12.43 5.39 11.94
CA TYR A 78 12.25 5.53 10.50
C TYR A 78 10.78 5.68 10.15
N THR A 79 10.45 6.59 9.24
CA THR A 79 9.17 6.57 8.52
C THR A 79 9.33 5.67 7.29
N VAL A 80 8.61 4.56 7.26
CA VAL A 80 8.55 3.63 6.12
C VAL A 80 7.37 4.03 5.26
N THR A 81 7.60 4.32 3.98
CA THR A 81 6.58 4.67 3.01
C THR A 81 6.53 3.62 1.92
N SER A 82 5.33 3.17 1.56
CA SER A 82 5.14 2.26 0.42
C SER A 82 4.31 2.93 -0.67
N HIS A 83 4.68 2.66 -1.91
CA HIS A 83 3.97 3.08 -3.11
C HIS A 83 3.81 1.90 -4.08
N ALA A 84 2.64 1.79 -4.69
CA ALA A 84 2.38 0.82 -5.75
C ALA A 84 1.45 1.45 -6.80
N THR A 85 1.60 1.03 -8.06
CA THR A 85 0.72 1.49 -9.15
C THR A 85 -0.73 1.16 -8.85
N ASP A 86 -1.62 2.15 -9.02
CA ASP A 86 -3.06 2.07 -8.73
C ASP A 86 -3.42 1.96 -7.24
N PHE A 87 -2.48 2.24 -6.34
CA PHE A 87 -2.73 2.32 -4.90
C PHE A 87 -2.38 3.71 -4.37
N ASN A 88 -3.15 4.17 -3.38
CA ASN A 88 -2.75 5.31 -2.57
C ASN A 88 -1.53 4.90 -1.72
N SER A 89 -0.47 5.72 -1.74
CA SER A 89 0.69 5.52 -0.88
C SER A 89 0.31 5.65 0.60
N ASN A 90 1.03 4.94 1.46
CA ASN A 90 0.85 5.00 2.90
C ASN A 90 2.21 4.96 3.61
N SER A 91 2.26 5.46 4.84
CA SER A 91 3.48 5.52 5.64
C SER A 91 3.24 5.11 7.10
N LEU A 92 4.23 4.47 7.73
CA LEU A 92 4.23 4.08 9.13
C LEU A 92 5.59 4.36 9.78
N THR A 93 5.60 4.74 11.05
CA THR A 93 6.83 4.91 11.82
C THR A 93 7.24 3.59 12.47
N VAL A 94 8.52 3.23 12.35
CA VAL A 94 9.12 1.99 12.87
C VAL A 94 10.42 2.33 13.59
N THR A 95 10.65 1.70 14.73
CA THR A 95 11.93 1.78 15.45
C THR A 95 12.77 0.54 15.16
N VAL A 96 14.02 0.74 14.77
CA VAL A 96 15.02 -0.32 14.61
C VAL A 96 15.99 -0.24 15.78
N ASP A 97 15.99 -1.27 16.61
CA ASP A 97 16.93 -1.40 17.73
C ASP A 97 18.25 -2.05 17.31
N SER A 98 19.31 -1.81 18.09
CA SER A 98 20.67 -2.32 17.81
C SER A 98 20.70 -3.84 17.67
N GLY A 99 21.07 -4.30 16.47
CA GLY A 99 21.20 -5.72 16.13
C GLY A 99 19.90 -6.50 16.00
N LEU A 100 18.74 -5.83 16.11
CA LEU A 100 17.42 -6.47 16.08
C LEU A 100 16.71 -6.31 14.73
N SER A 101 15.72 -7.17 14.49
CA SER A 101 14.81 -7.06 13.36
C SER A 101 13.53 -6.35 13.77
N ALA A 102 13.25 -5.21 13.15
CA ALA A 102 11.97 -4.50 13.29
C ALA A 102 10.99 -4.99 12.23
N THR A 103 9.73 -5.22 12.62
CA THR A 103 8.67 -5.69 11.71
C THR A 103 7.62 -4.61 11.49
N THR A 104 7.14 -4.44 10.26
CA THR A 104 6.04 -3.52 9.94
C THR A 104 5.06 -4.10 8.93
N HIS A 105 3.82 -3.61 8.98
CA HIS A 105 2.73 -4.03 8.10
C HIS A 105 2.09 -2.80 7.47
N LEU A 106 2.43 -2.51 6.21
CA LEU A 106 1.84 -1.40 5.46
C LEU A 106 0.60 -1.89 4.72
N VAL A 107 -0.46 -1.08 4.80
CA VAL A 107 -1.73 -1.33 4.12
C VAL A 107 -1.95 -0.24 3.10
N LEU A 108 -2.12 -0.60 1.83
CA LEU A 108 -2.43 0.34 0.76
C LEU A 108 -3.88 0.19 0.31
N VAL A 109 -4.49 1.29 -0.13
CA VAL A 109 -5.88 1.31 -0.62
C VAL A 109 -5.86 1.43 -2.14
N SER A 110 -6.39 0.42 -2.85
CA SER A 110 -6.56 0.48 -4.30
C SER A 110 -7.42 1.68 -4.70
N MET A 111 -6.91 2.51 -5.62
CA MET A 111 -7.60 3.68 -6.18
C MET A 111 -8.82 3.28 -7.03
N GLY A 112 -8.82 2.05 -7.56
CA GLY A 112 -9.90 1.49 -8.37
C GLY A 112 -10.99 0.77 -7.58
N GLY A 113 -10.81 0.53 -6.28
CA GLY A 113 -11.75 -0.29 -5.51
C GLY A 113 -11.56 -1.81 -5.69
N SER A 114 -12.35 -2.60 -4.97
CA SER A 114 -12.46 -4.06 -5.08
C SER A 114 -13.60 -4.45 -5.99
N PHE A 115 -13.37 -5.42 -6.89
CA PHE A 115 -14.47 -5.95 -7.70
C PHE A 115 -15.56 -6.55 -6.81
N SER A 116 -15.19 -7.45 -5.89
CA SER A 116 -16.15 -8.20 -5.08
C SER A 116 -16.94 -7.31 -4.11
N ARG A 117 -16.30 -6.25 -3.58
CA ARG A 117 -16.89 -5.41 -2.51
C ARG A 117 -17.52 -4.12 -3.02
N ASN A 118 -17.02 -3.55 -4.12
CA ASN A 118 -17.51 -2.28 -4.64
C ASN A 118 -18.27 -2.44 -5.95
N ILE A 119 -17.78 -3.26 -6.87
CA ILE A 119 -18.30 -3.30 -8.24
C ILE A 119 -19.44 -4.31 -8.41
N LEU A 120 -19.23 -5.53 -7.94
CA LEU A 120 -20.21 -6.61 -8.06
C LEU A 120 -21.55 -6.26 -7.38
N PRO A 121 -21.60 -5.61 -6.20
CA PRO A 121 -22.87 -5.18 -5.62
C PRO A 121 -23.63 -4.19 -6.50
N ILE A 122 -22.93 -3.21 -7.11
CA ILE A 122 -23.54 -2.26 -8.05
C ILE A 122 -24.14 -3.00 -9.24
N LEU A 123 -23.41 -3.95 -9.82
CA LEU A 123 -23.86 -4.73 -10.96
C LEU A 123 -25.04 -5.63 -10.60
N ASN A 124 -25.03 -6.29 -9.44
CA ASN A 124 -26.11 -7.18 -9.00
C ASN A 124 -27.42 -6.44 -8.75
N VAL A 125 -27.36 -5.25 -8.15
CA VAL A 125 -28.55 -4.45 -7.85
C VAL A 125 -29.15 -3.81 -9.10
N ASN A 126 -28.31 -3.33 -10.02
CA ASN A 126 -28.76 -2.49 -11.11
C ASN A 126 -28.86 -3.20 -12.47
N CYS A 127 -28.14 -4.31 -12.67
CA CYS A 127 -27.95 -4.90 -14.01
C CYS A 127 -28.18 -6.41 -14.05
N ALA A 128 -27.59 -7.17 -13.12
CA ALA A 128 -27.68 -8.63 -13.07
C ALA A 128 -28.94 -9.12 -12.35
N ILE A 129 -30.07 -8.46 -12.65
CA ILE A 129 -31.39 -8.83 -12.16
C ILE A 129 -32.11 -9.77 -13.13
N VAL A 130 -33.12 -10.47 -12.63
CA VAL A 130 -33.96 -11.37 -13.43
C VAL A 130 -34.58 -10.61 -14.60
N GLY A 131 -34.46 -11.18 -15.81
CA GLY A 131 -34.94 -10.56 -17.05
C GLY A 131 -33.95 -9.62 -17.74
N CYS A 132 -32.80 -9.30 -17.14
CA CYS A 132 -31.81 -8.38 -17.71
C CYS A 132 -30.47 -9.05 -18.07
N HIS A 133 -29.45 -8.97 -17.21
CA HIS A 133 -28.09 -9.44 -17.52
C HIS A 133 -27.59 -10.46 -16.48
N ASN A 134 -28.39 -11.49 -16.22
CA ASN A 134 -28.08 -12.57 -15.28
C ASN A 134 -28.14 -13.95 -15.95
N ASP A 135 -28.03 -15.02 -15.16
CA ASP A 135 -28.05 -16.38 -15.70
C ASP A 135 -29.42 -16.82 -16.23
N GLY A 136 -30.51 -16.34 -15.61
CA GLY A 136 -31.88 -16.62 -16.04
C GLY A 136 -32.35 -15.80 -17.24
N ALA A 137 -31.68 -14.69 -17.53
CA ALA A 137 -31.89 -13.86 -18.71
C ALA A 137 -30.59 -13.13 -19.05
N ALA A 138 -29.99 -13.49 -20.18
CA ALA A 138 -28.77 -12.88 -20.69
C ALA A 138 -29.13 -11.95 -21.87
N ALA A 139 -29.72 -10.79 -21.60
CA ALA A 139 -29.97 -9.78 -22.63
C ALA A 139 -28.64 -9.44 -23.32
N GLY A 140 -28.63 -9.45 -24.66
CA GLY A 140 -27.38 -9.28 -25.41
C GLY A 140 -26.39 -10.46 -25.27
N GLY A 141 -26.77 -11.58 -24.64
CA GLY A 141 -25.85 -12.64 -24.24
C GLY A 141 -24.90 -12.25 -23.09
N LEU A 142 -25.16 -11.12 -22.42
CA LEU A 142 -24.29 -10.57 -21.39
C LEU A 142 -24.76 -10.99 -19.98
N ARG A 143 -23.81 -11.45 -19.17
CA ARG A 143 -24.00 -11.80 -17.74
C ARG A 143 -23.07 -10.92 -16.90
N LEU A 144 -23.60 -10.31 -15.84
CA LEU A 144 -22.88 -9.33 -15.02
C LEU A 144 -22.76 -9.74 -13.54
N ASN A 145 -23.16 -10.97 -13.20
CA ASN A 145 -23.21 -11.49 -11.83
C ASN A 145 -21.90 -12.12 -11.33
N SER A 146 -20.84 -12.09 -12.12
CA SER A 146 -19.52 -12.57 -11.70
C SER A 146 -18.41 -11.89 -12.50
N TYR A 147 -17.20 -11.87 -11.94
CA TYR A 147 -16.02 -11.34 -12.63
C TYR A 147 -15.79 -12.04 -13.97
N ALA A 148 -15.78 -13.38 -13.95
CA ALA A 148 -15.57 -14.19 -15.14
C ALA A 148 -16.62 -13.92 -16.23
N ASN A 149 -17.89 -13.76 -15.85
CA ASN A 149 -18.96 -13.44 -16.79
C ASN A 149 -18.81 -12.03 -17.38
N LEU A 150 -18.51 -11.04 -16.53
CA LEU A 150 -18.29 -9.65 -16.95
C LEU A 150 -17.13 -9.54 -17.94
N MET A 151 -15.99 -10.17 -17.63
CA MET A 151 -14.79 -10.11 -18.46
C MET A 151 -14.92 -10.93 -19.75
N ARG A 152 -15.71 -12.03 -19.74
CA ARG A 152 -16.07 -12.76 -20.98
C ARG A 152 -16.87 -11.89 -21.94
N GLY A 153 -17.67 -10.97 -21.42
CA GLY A 153 -18.46 -10.03 -22.21
C GLY A 153 -19.76 -10.62 -22.77
N SER A 154 -20.23 -10.02 -23.87
CA SER A 154 -21.52 -10.31 -24.49
C SER A 154 -21.35 -11.15 -25.76
N ARG A 155 -22.46 -11.49 -26.43
CA ARG A 155 -22.39 -12.15 -27.76
C ARG A 155 -21.76 -11.25 -28.85
N TYR A 156 -21.64 -9.95 -28.58
CA TYR A 156 -21.02 -8.97 -29.48
C TYR A 156 -19.57 -8.65 -29.09
N GLY A 157 -18.98 -9.42 -28.16
CA GLY A 157 -17.62 -9.25 -27.68
C GLY A 157 -17.51 -8.57 -26.32
N ALA A 158 -16.29 -8.14 -26.00
CA ALA A 158 -15.91 -7.58 -24.72
C ALA A 158 -16.73 -6.32 -24.37
N VAL A 159 -17.06 -6.18 -23.08
CA VAL A 159 -17.75 -4.99 -22.56
C VAL A 159 -16.87 -4.16 -21.62
N ILE A 160 -15.78 -4.74 -21.14
CA ILE A 160 -14.72 -4.11 -20.36
C ILE A 160 -13.43 -4.15 -21.18
N TYR A 161 -12.78 -3.00 -21.32
CA TYR A 161 -11.41 -2.87 -21.75
C TYR A 161 -10.60 -2.36 -20.54
N PRO A 162 -9.84 -3.24 -19.86
CA PRO A 162 -9.00 -2.83 -18.74
C PRO A 162 -8.12 -1.64 -19.10
N TYR A 163 -7.93 -0.73 -18.14
CA TYR A 163 -7.21 0.55 -18.30
C TYR A 163 -7.86 1.57 -19.25
N ASP A 164 -9.01 1.25 -19.86
CA ASP A 164 -9.72 2.14 -20.78
C ASP A 164 -11.23 2.14 -20.52
N ALA A 165 -11.64 2.87 -19.48
CA ALA A 165 -13.04 3.07 -19.17
C ALA A 165 -13.79 3.86 -20.26
N GLN A 166 -13.10 4.72 -21.02
CA GLN A 166 -13.72 5.53 -22.06
C GLN A 166 -14.18 4.67 -23.24
N SER A 167 -13.38 3.68 -23.63
CA SER A 167 -13.71 2.74 -24.71
C SER A 167 -14.64 1.62 -24.25
N SER A 168 -14.66 1.31 -22.95
CA SER A 168 -15.47 0.24 -22.36
C SER A 168 -16.97 0.42 -22.62
N LYS A 169 -17.58 -0.58 -23.28
CA LYS A 169 -19.02 -0.56 -23.61
C LYS A 169 -19.88 -0.43 -22.36
N LEU A 170 -19.50 -1.05 -21.24
CA LEU A 170 -20.25 -0.92 -19.99
C LEU A 170 -20.44 0.55 -19.61
N ILE A 171 -19.36 1.34 -19.63
CA ILE A 171 -19.40 2.78 -19.27
C ILE A 171 -20.18 3.58 -20.31
N LYS A 172 -19.97 3.33 -21.61
CA LYS A 172 -20.71 4.01 -22.68
C LYS A 172 -22.22 3.81 -22.55
N ARG A 173 -22.64 2.58 -22.24
CA ARG A 173 -24.06 2.23 -22.04
C ARG A 173 -24.61 2.86 -20.77
N ILE A 174 -23.87 2.87 -19.67
CA ILE A 174 -24.30 3.49 -18.40
C ILE A 174 -24.46 5.00 -18.55
N LYS A 175 -23.53 5.66 -19.25
CA LYS A 175 -23.56 7.11 -19.51
C LYS A 175 -24.52 7.51 -20.64
N GLY A 176 -25.06 6.53 -21.39
CA GLY A 176 -25.96 6.77 -22.51
C GLY A 176 -25.28 7.32 -23.76
N THR A 177 -23.94 7.28 -23.84
CA THR A 177 -23.19 7.65 -25.05
C THR A 177 -23.25 6.56 -26.12
N GLU A 178 -23.70 5.35 -25.76
CA GLU A 178 -24.07 4.28 -26.68
C GLU A 178 -25.49 3.77 -26.32
N THR A 179 -26.36 3.53 -27.32
CA THR A 179 -27.80 3.25 -27.11
C THR A 179 -28.20 1.79 -27.40
N PRO A 180 -29.16 1.20 -26.66
CA PRO A 180 -29.88 1.79 -25.52
C PRO A 180 -28.98 2.08 -24.31
N ARG A 181 -29.31 3.16 -23.59
CA ARG A 181 -28.75 3.51 -22.29
C ARG A 181 -29.16 2.46 -21.26
N MET A 182 -28.23 2.06 -20.41
CA MET A 182 -28.45 1.13 -19.31
C MET A 182 -28.34 1.86 -17.96
N PRO A 183 -29.10 1.46 -16.94
CA PRO A 183 -30.19 0.48 -16.96
C PRO A 183 -31.35 0.93 -17.86
N LYS A 184 -31.90 0.00 -18.65
CA LYS A 184 -32.98 0.28 -19.60
C LYS A 184 -34.29 0.52 -18.84
N ASP A 185 -35.04 1.56 -19.22
CA ASP A 185 -36.35 1.91 -18.64
C ASP A 185 -36.34 2.05 -17.11
N ARG A 186 -35.17 2.38 -16.55
CA ARG A 186 -34.92 2.53 -15.11
C ARG A 186 -34.08 3.80 -14.84
N PRO A 187 -34.03 4.30 -13.60
CA PRO A 187 -33.16 5.41 -13.25
C PRO A 187 -31.69 5.13 -13.60
N SER A 188 -30.95 6.17 -13.96
CA SER A 188 -29.50 6.09 -14.14
C SER A 188 -28.82 5.73 -12.82
N LEU A 189 -27.66 5.07 -12.89
CA LEU A 189 -26.79 4.90 -11.72
C LEU A 189 -26.41 6.26 -11.14
N SER A 190 -26.15 6.30 -9.83
CA SER A 190 -25.62 7.49 -9.18
C SER A 190 -24.28 7.91 -9.80
N THR A 191 -23.92 9.18 -9.75
CA THR A 191 -22.61 9.66 -10.23
C THR A 191 -21.45 9.01 -9.49
N SER A 192 -21.64 8.68 -8.20
CA SER A 192 -20.67 7.96 -7.39
C SER A 192 -20.44 6.53 -7.90
N ASP A 193 -21.51 5.76 -8.15
CA ASP A 193 -21.41 4.39 -8.67
C ASP A 193 -20.78 4.37 -10.08
N GLN A 194 -21.14 5.34 -10.93
CA GLN A 194 -20.51 5.51 -12.23
C GLN A 194 -19.02 5.82 -12.12
N GLY A 195 -18.63 6.63 -11.12
CA GLY A 195 -17.24 6.94 -10.80
C GLY A 195 -16.47 5.72 -10.33
N LEU A 196 -17.04 4.92 -9.43
CA LEU A 196 -16.43 3.67 -8.95
C LEU A 196 -16.20 2.67 -10.10
N LEU A 197 -17.20 2.45 -10.94
CA LEU A 197 -17.06 1.60 -12.13
C LEU A 197 -15.97 2.12 -13.09
N THR A 198 -15.94 3.44 -13.32
CA THR A 198 -14.93 4.07 -14.18
C THR A 198 -13.52 3.89 -13.62
N ASN A 199 -13.34 4.17 -12.33
CA ASN A 199 -12.05 4.07 -11.65
C ASN A 199 -11.56 2.62 -11.56
N TRP A 200 -12.46 1.68 -11.30
CA TRP A 200 -12.12 0.26 -11.29
C TRP A 200 -11.62 -0.21 -12.65
N ILE A 201 -12.28 0.18 -13.75
CA ILE A 201 -11.82 -0.19 -15.10
C ILE A 201 -10.47 0.47 -15.41
N ASN A 202 -10.32 1.76 -15.11
CA ASN A 202 -9.06 2.48 -15.32
C ASN A 202 -7.91 1.91 -14.46
N GLY A 203 -8.21 1.40 -13.27
CA GLY A 203 -7.30 0.64 -12.41
C GLY A 203 -7.13 -0.82 -12.83
N GLY A 204 -7.31 -1.14 -14.11
CA GLY A 204 -7.04 -2.46 -14.68
C GLY A 204 -8.14 -3.51 -14.51
N ALA A 205 -9.33 -3.13 -14.05
CA ALA A 205 -10.47 -4.04 -13.88
C ALA A 205 -10.10 -5.31 -13.09
N ARG A 206 -9.40 -5.15 -11.96
CA ARG A 206 -8.85 -6.27 -11.18
C ARG A 206 -9.94 -7.07 -10.46
N ASN A 207 -9.69 -8.38 -10.31
CA ASN A 207 -10.47 -9.26 -9.44
C ASN A 207 -9.79 -9.35 -8.07
N ASN A 208 -10.04 -8.35 -7.23
CA ASN A 208 -9.49 -8.22 -5.88
C ASN A 208 -10.65 -8.22 -4.87
#